data_AF-A0A8S2TPH2-F1
#
_entry.id   AF-A0A8S2TPH2-F1
#
_cell.length_a   1.000
_cell.length_b   1.000
_cell.length_c   1.000
_cell.angle_alpha   90.00
_cell.angle_beta   90.00
_cell.angle_gamma   90.00
#
_symmetry.space_group_name_H-M   'P 1'
#
loop_
_entity.id
_entity.type
_entity.pdbx_description
1 polymer ?
#
loop_
_entity_poly.entity_id
_entity_poly.type
_entity_poly.pdbx_seq_one_letter_code
_entity_poly.pdbx_strand_id
1 'polypeptide(L)'
;EILPSEGHIHYENFYQTNPLATRKQMLLSERDRRAHLSRKFSINNSPSFAWYSPSASLTSNYSLKNLTDILRITLVYFENTIPLPFMHSRWKR
;
A
#
# COMPACT_ATOMS: atom_id res chain seq x y z
N GLU A 1 -11.70 17.22 -41.31
CA GLU A 1 -11.92 16.79 -39.91
C GLU A 1 -10.69 16.00 -39.48
N ILE A 2 -9.95 16.49 -38.48
CA ILE A 2 -8.74 15.83 -37.97
C ILE A 2 -9.08 15.32 -36.58
N LEU A 3 -9.09 13.99 -36.41
CA LEU A 3 -9.39 13.31 -35.16
C LEU A 3 -8.39 13.70 -34.06
N PRO A 4 -8.85 13.93 -32.81
CA PRO A 4 -7.96 14.25 -31.71
C PRO A 4 -7.34 12.97 -31.12
N SER A 5 -6.04 13.06 -30.82
CA SER A 5 -5.31 12.35 -29.76
C SER A 5 -5.17 10.81 -29.84
N GLU A 6 -4.22 10.33 -30.63
CA GLU A 6 -3.55 9.04 -30.39
C GLU A 6 -2.07 9.21 -29.94
N GLY A 7 -1.67 10.39 -29.48
CA GLY A 7 -0.28 10.65 -29.05
C GLY A 7 0.14 9.86 -27.80
N HIS A 8 -0.81 9.49 -26.93
CA HIS A 8 -0.51 8.82 -25.67
C HIS A 8 -0.31 7.31 -25.80
N ILE A 9 -0.79 6.69 -26.88
CA ILE A 9 -0.70 5.23 -27.09
C ILE A 9 0.68 4.79 -27.57
N HIS A 10 1.52 5.73 -28.03
CA HIS A 10 2.85 5.49 -28.58
C HIS A 10 3.97 6.26 -27.88
N TYR A 11 3.73 6.80 -26.67
CA TYR A 11 4.81 7.47 -25.93
C TYR A 11 5.80 6.44 -25.41
N GLU A 12 6.97 6.39 -26.05
CA GLU A 12 8.13 5.63 -25.59
C GLU A 12 9.20 6.60 -25.07
N ASN A 13 9.58 6.46 -23.80
CA ASN A 13 10.61 7.30 -23.21
C ASN A 13 12.00 6.83 -23.64
N PHE A 14 12.57 7.46 -24.68
CA PHE A 14 13.91 7.14 -25.21
C PHE A 14 15.04 7.23 -24.16
N TYR A 15 14.86 8.00 -23.10
CA TYR A 15 15.83 8.08 -22.00
C TYR A 15 15.77 6.87 -21.06
N GLN A 16 14.68 6.12 -21.08
CA GLN A 16 14.55 4.86 -20.34
C GLN A 16 14.98 3.65 -21.17
N THR A 17 14.86 3.72 -22.49
CA THR A 17 15.15 2.59 -23.39
C THR A 17 16.58 2.59 -23.93
N ASN A 18 17.24 3.75 -24.01
CA ASN A 18 18.62 3.86 -24.45
C ASN A 18 19.59 4.27 -23.31
N PRO A 19 20.47 3.35 -22.84
CA PRO A 19 21.46 3.64 -21.80
C PRO A 19 22.44 4.77 -22.17
N LEU A 20 22.71 4.96 -23.46
CA LEU A 20 23.64 5.99 -23.96
C LEU A 20 23.00 7.38 -24.03
N ALA A 21 21.66 7.47 -24.01
CA ALA A 21 20.94 8.74 -24.03
C ALA A 21 20.94 9.44 -22.65
N THR A 22 21.43 8.76 -21.61
CA THR A 22 21.32 9.21 -20.23
C THR A 22 22.58 9.97 -19.78
N ARG A 23 22.41 11.22 -19.35
CA ARG A 23 23.52 12.02 -18.78
C ARG A 23 23.87 11.55 -17.36
N LYS A 24 25.14 11.70 -16.95
CA LYS A 24 25.61 11.32 -15.59
C LYS A 24 24.78 11.94 -14.46
N GLN A 25 24.35 13.19 -14.60
CA GLN A 25 23.48 13.87 -13.63
C GLN A 25 22.10 13.21 -13.51
N MET A 26 21.55 12.71 -14.62
CA MET A 26 20.23 12.05 -14.65
C MET A 26 20.27 10.68 -13.93
N LEU A 27 21.37 9.93 -14.07
CA LEU A 27 21.57 8.68 -13.31
C LEU A 27 21.62 8.94 -11.80
N LEU A 28 22.29 10.03 -11.40
CA LEU A 28 22.34 10.43 -9.98
C LEU A 28 20.96 10.82 -9.47
N SER A 29 20.19 11.62 -10.21
CA SER A 29 18.84 12.00 -9.81
C SER A 29 17.90 10.79 -9.75
N GLU A 30 18.00 9.83 -10.67
CA GLU A 30 17.21 8.61 -10.62
C GLU A 30 17.58 7.71 -9.45
N ARG A 31 18.88 7.59 -9.15
CA ARG A 31 19.36 6.86 -7.97
C ARG A 31 18.84 7.52 -6.68
N ASP A 32 18.92 8.84 -6.59
CA ASP A 32 18.44 9.61 -5.44
C ASP A 32 16.91 9.51 -5.31
N ARG A 33 16.17 9.58 -6.43
CA ARG A 33 14.73 9.34 -6.47
C ARG A 33 14.39 7.95 -5.95
N ARG A 34 15.08 6.89 -6.41
CA ARG A 34 14.88 5.51 -5.93
C ARG A 34 15.16 5.38 -4.44
N ALA A 35 16.26 5.94 -3.97
CA ALA A 35 16.62 5.93 -2.55
C ALA A 35 15.59 6.68 -1.69
N HIS A 36 15.14 7.86 -2.16
CA HIS A 36 14.11 8.65 -1.51
C HIS A 36 12.77 7.89 -1.41
N LEU A 37 12.30 7.32 -2.53
CA LEU A 37 11.06 6.53 -2.54
C LEU A 37 11.18 5.32 -1.62
N SER A 38 12.29 4.58 -1.67
CA SER A 38 12.54 3.46 -0.77
C SER A 38 12.44 3.88 0.69
N ARG A 39 13.12 4.97 1.10
CA ARG A 39 13.04 5.48 2.48
C ARG A 39 11.65 5.98 2.86
N LYS A 40 10.96 6.68 1.96
CA LYS A 40 9.63 7.25 2.21
C LYS A 40 8.57 6.16 2.37
N PHE A 41 8.73 5.06 1.63
CA PHE A 41 7.80 3.95 1.60
C PHE A 41 8.33 2.69 2.31
N SER A 42 9.47 2.75 3.00
CA SER A 42 9.98 1.58 3.71
C SER A 42 9.06 1.29 4.90
N ILE A 43 8.69 0.02 5.04
CA ILE A 43 7.79 -0.47 6.07
C ILE A 43 8.60 -0.65 7.38
N ASN A 44 9.18 0.44 7.89
CA ASN A 44 9.96 0.40 9.14
C ASN A 44 9.05 0.45 10.36
N ASN A 45 7.87 1.04 10.21
CA ASN A 45 6.79 1.01 11.20
C ASN A 45 5.71 0.06 10.68
N SER A 46 6.02 -1.23 10.64
CA SER A 46 4.96 -2.22 10.47
C SER A 46 3.95 -2.00 11.60
N PRO A 47 2.65 -1.82 11.32
CA PRO A 47 1.66 -1.73 12.39
C PRO A 47 1.77 -3.02 13.21
N SER A 48 2.17 -2.89 14.47
CA SER A 48 2.16 -4.02 15.39
C SER A 48 0.72 -4.48 15.54
N PHE A 49 0.45 -5.70 15.10
CA PHE A 49 -0.87 -6.28 15.22
C PHE A 49 -1.19 -6.51 16.70
N ALA A 50 -2.33 -5.99 17.15
CA ALA A 50 -2.86 -6.19 18.50
C ALA A 50 -4.28 -6.76 18.41
N TRP A 51 -4.57 -7.80 19.19
CA TRP A 51 -5.92 -8.35 19.31
C TRP A 51 -6.82 -7.35 20.05
N TYR A 52 -7.95 -7.01 19.47
CA TYR A 52 -8.96 -6.18 20.14
C TYR A 52 -9.83 -7.09 21.01
N SER A 53 -9.53 -7.12 22.30
CA SER A 53 -10.29 -7.91 23.29
C SER A 53 -11.22 -7.00 24.10
N PRO A 54 -12.50 -7.36 24.25
CA PRO A 54 -13.42 -6.65 25.14
C PRO A 54 -13.11 -6.86 26.64
N SER A 55 -12.21 -7.79 26.98
CA SER A 55 -11.75 -8.05 28.35
C SER A 55 -10.23 -7.95 28.45
N ALA A 56 -9.74 -7.34 29.54
CA ALA A 56 -8.31 -7.06 29.76
C ALA A 56 -7.40 -8.30 29.83
N SER A 57 -7.98 -9.50 29.96
CA SER A 57 -7.25 -10.76 30.02
C SER A 57 -7.68 -11.70 28.88
N LEU A 58 -6.85 -11.80 27.85
CA LEU A 58 -6.97 -12.83 26.82
C LEU A 58 -6.69 -14.24 27.36
N THR A 59 -6.04 -14.33 28.52
CA THR A 59 -5.51 -15.57 29.11
C THR A 59 -6.45 -16.28 30.07
N SER A 60 -7.50 -15.62 30.58
CA SER A 60 -8.30 -16.17 31.68
C SER A 60 -9.55 -16.96 31.26
N ASN A 61 -10.05 -16.84 30.02
CA ASN A 61 -11.30 -17.49 29.61
C ASN A 61 -11.33 -17.84 28.11
N TYR A 62 -10.63 -18.92 27.71
CA TYR A 62 -10.63 -19.49 26.35
C TYR A 62 -11.92 -20.26 26.02
N SER A 63 -13.07 -19.60 26.08
CA SER A 63 -14.31 -20.15 25.51
C SER A 63 -14.38 -19.85 24.01
N LEU A 64 -14.91 -20.78 23.22
CA LEU A 64 -15.13 -20.59 21.78
C LEU A 64 -15.95 -19.32 21.50
N LYS A 65 -16.92 -19.00 22.35
CA LYS A 65 -17.70 -17.75 22.25
C LYS A 65 -16.80 -16.51 22.34
N ASN A 66 -15.97 -16.44 23.38
CA ASN A 66 -15.07 -15.30 23.60
C ASN A 66 -14.06 -15.15 22.45
N LEU A 67 -13.53 -16.28 21.94
CA LEU A 67 -12.65 -16.26 20.77
C LEU A 67 -13.37 -15.69 19.55
N THR A 68 -14.60 -16.13 19.27
CA THR A 68 -15.37 -15.60 18.14
C THR A 68 -15.66 -14.11 18.28
N ASP A 69 -15.89 -13.63 19.50
CA ASP A 69 -16.17 -12.21 19.75
C ASP A 69 -14.90 -11.35 19.59
N ILE A 70 -13.75 -11.80 20.10
CA ILE A 70 -12.45 -11.15 19.87
C ILE A 70 -12.14 -11.07 18.38
N LEU A 71 -12.37 -12.16 17.63
CA LEU A 71 -12.15 -12.20 16.18
C LEU A 71 -13.06 -11.21 15.44
N ARG A 72 -14.36 -11.19 15.77
CA ARG A 72 -15.32 -10.25 15.17
C ARG A 72 -14.90 -8.80 15.40
N ILE A 73 -14.58 -8.46 16.65
CA ILE A 73 -14.20 -7.09 17.02
C ILE A 73 -12.89 -6.71 16.32
N THR A 74 -11.89 -7.59 16.33
CA THR A 74 -10.60 -7.35 15.67
C THR A 74 -10.77 -7.14 14.17
N LEU A 75 -11.63 -7.91 13.50
CA LEU A 75 -11.91 -7.75 12.07
C LEU A 75 -12.56 -6.39 11.76
N VAL A 76 -13.52 -5.96 12.58
CA VAL A 76 -14.17 -4.64 12.40
C VAL A 76 -13.18 -3.50 12.61
N TYR A 77 -12.34 -3.56 13.64
CA TYR A 77 -11.29 -2.56 13.84
C TYR A 77 -10.28 -2.56 12.70
N PHE A 78 -9.89 -3.75 12.22
CA PHE A 78 -8.98 -3.89 11.09
C PHE A 78 -9.55 -3.28 9.81
N GLU A 79 -10.82 -3.55 9.49
CA GLU A 79 -11.52 -2.95 8.35
C GLU A 79 -11.46 -1.42 8.38
N ASN A 80 -11.62 -0.82 9.56
CA ASN A 80 -11.57 0.63 9.73
C ASN A 80 -10.18 1.23 9.55
N THR A 81 -9.10 0.44 9.66
CA THR A 81 -7.73 0.93 9.43
C THR A 81 -7.35 0.99 7.95
N ILE A 82 -8.08 0.29 7.07
CA ILE A 82 -7.77 0.25 5.64
C ILE A 82 -8.40 1.47 4.95
N PRO A 83 -7.60 2.35 4.32
CA PRO A 83 -8.14 3.45 3.52
C PRO A 83 -8.94 2.94 2.32
N LEU A 84 -10.06 3.61 2.02
CA LEU A 84 -11.00 3.22 0.96
C LEU A 84 -10.33 2.99 -0.42
N PRO A 85 -9.32 3.77 -0.87
CA PRO A 85 -8.64 3.53 -2.14
C PRO A 85 -7.91 2.18 -2.24
N PHE A 86 -7.62 1.53 -1.10
CA PHE A 86 -6.98 0.21 -1.05
C PHE A 86 -7.98 -0.94 -0.89
N MET A 87 -9.29 -0.65 -0.74
CA MET A 87 -10.33 -1.67 -0.67
C MET A 87 -10.77 -2.12 -2.06
N HIS A 88 -11.21 -3.37 -2.16
CA HIS A 88 -11.76 -3.91 -3.42
C HIS A 88 -13.03 -3.14 -3.80
N SER A 89 -13.21 -2.79 -5.08
CA SER A 89 -14.37 -2.01 -5.56
C SER A 89 -15.74 -2.63 -5.26
N ARG A 90 -15.77 -3.93 -5.00
CA ARG A 90 -16.97 -4.68 -4.60
C ARG A 90 -17.23 -4.70 -3.08
N TRP A 91 -16.30 -4.22 -2.26
CA TRP A 91 -16.50 -4.03 -0.83
C TRP A 91 -17.24 -2.71 -0.64
N LYS A 92 -18.57 -2.77 -0.74
CA LYS A 92 -19.43 -1.65 -0.39
C LYS A 92 -19.41 -1.52 1.13
N ARG A 93 -19.00 -0.35 1.61
CA ARG A 93 -19.26 0.07 2.99
C ARG A 93 -20.68 0.61 3.09
#